data_AF-A0A960WQU5-F1
#
_entry.id   AF-A0A960WQU5-F1
#
_cell.length_a   1.000
_cell.length_b   1.000
_cell.length_c   1.000
_cell.angle_alpha   90.00
_cell.angle_beta   90.00
_cell.angle_gamma   90.00
#
_symmetry.space_group_name_H-M   'P 1'
#
loop_
_entity.id
_entity.type
_entity.pdbx_description
1 polymer ?
#
loop_
_entity_poly.entity_id
_entity_poly.type
_entity_poly.pdbx_seq_one_letter_code
_entity_poly.pdbx_strand_id
1 'polypeptide(L)'
;MEQPIRTENPGASFHTTRWTRVCLAKADSEDGRKAMEELCEAYYEPVHAFLRAALRDGDDARETSHAFFADLLGEPGRIGRADRERGRFRSYLLGAVKHFVFNQRRAGSRLKRGGGSEPVSIEGTEFLELPDARTPSPDAAFDLLWARTVMARGLEALRTEWMAEGRGAFFDAAAGVLSGQVEHGEQMKLAASCQMSPDAFRVAVSRLRKRLRECVKAEVSGTLEDPAMVQEEMETLFAVLGGS
;
A
#
# COMPACT_ATOMS: atom_id res chain seq x y z
N MET A 1 31.65 5.39 42.73
CA MET A 1 31.41 4.33 41.73
C MET A 1 29.98 4.52 41.25
N GLU A 2 29.78 5.53 40.40
CA GLU A 2 28.47 5.89 39.85
C GLU A 2 28.27 5.14 38.53
N GLN A 3 27.20 4.36 38.45
CA GLN A 3 26.76 3.76 37.20
C GLN A 3 25.83 4.75 36.49
N PRO A 4 25.98 4.98 35.18
CA PRO A 4 25.06 5.84 34.46
C PRO A 4 23.72 5.14 34.24
N ILE A 5 22.65 5.83 34.62
CA ILE A 5 21.27 5.49 34.30
C ILE A 5 21.14 5.50 32.78
N ARG A 6 20.90 4.34 32.18
CA ARG A 6 20.47 4.23 30.79
C ARG A 6 19.07 4.83 30.70
N THR A 7 18.97 6.06 30.23
CA THR A 7 17.70 6.67 29.84
C THR A 7 17.22 5.93 28.60
N GLU A 8 16.34 4.95 28.79
CA GLU A 8 15.58 4.34 27.71
C GLU A 8 14.75 5.46 27.07
N ASN A 9 15.07 5.76 25.82
CA ASN A 9 14.33 6.72 25.01
C ASN A 9 13.01 6.05 24.58
N PRO A 10 11.82 6.53 25.01
CA PRO A 10 10.54 6.08 24.48
C PRO A 10 10.31 6.75 23.12
N GLY A 11 11.25 6.54 22.19
CA GLY A 11 11.11 6.95 20.80
C GLY A 11 10.12 6.01 20.13
N ALA A 12 8.88 6.50 20.00
CA ALA A 12 7.89 6.15 19.00
C ALA A 12 7.86 4.68 18.54
N SER A 13 6.77 3.98 18.88
CA SER A 13 6.36 2.71 18.29
C SER A 13 6.41 2.76 16.76
N PHE A 14 7.54 2.40 16.16
CA PHE A 14 7.64 2.26 14.72
C PHE A 14 6.72 1.13 14.29
N HIS A 15 5.71 1.54 13.52
CA HIS A 15 4.58 0.76 13.08
C HIS A 15 5.02 -0.53 12.36
N THR A 16 4.78 -1.66 13.02
CA THR A 16 4.46 -3.00 12.49
C THR A 16 4.19 -3.08 10.98
N THR A 17 5.26 -3.21 10.22
CA THR A 17 5.51 -4.23 9.21
C THR A 17 4.31 -5.07 8.69
N ARG A 18 3.91 -4.86 7.43
CA ARG A 18 2.68 -5.43 6.81
C ARG A 18 2.51 -6.95 6.94
N TRP A 19 3.56 -7.74 6.85
CA TRP A 19 3.48 -9.20 7.06
C TRP A 19 3.42 -9.59 8.54
N THR A 20 4.07 -8.86 9.44
CA THR A 20 3.87 -9.03 10.89
C THR A 20 2.41 -8.76 11.24
N ARG A 21 1.80 -7.75 10.61
CA ARG A 21 0.35 -7.52 10.71
C ARG A 21 -0.47 -8.67 10.15
N VAL A 22 -0.11 -9.23 9.00
CA VAL A 22 -0.81 -10.43 8.46
C VAL A 22 -0.68 -11.62 9.41
N CYS A 23 0.49 -11.87 10.00
CA CYS A 23 0.70 -12.94 10.97
C CYS A 23 -0.09 -12.70 12.26
N LEU A 24 -0.08 -11.48 12.79
CA LEU A 24 -0.88 -11.09 13.97
C LEU A 24 -2.37 -11.23 13.67
N ALA A 25 -2.82 -10.82 12.49
CA ALA A 25 -4.21 -10.90 12.04
C ALA A 25 -4.74 -12.34 11.90
N LYS A 26 -3.87 -13.35 11.90
CA LYS A 26 -4.28 -14.76 11.97
C LYS A 26 -4.62 -15.22 13.38
N ALA A 27 -4.17 -14.50 14.42
CA ALA A 27 -4.47 -14.83 15.79
C ALA A 27 -5.86 -14.31 16.17
N ASP A 28 -6.66 -15.12 16.85
CA ASP A 28 -7.91 -14.69 17.47
C ASP A 28 -7.61 -13.94 18.79
N SER A 29 -7.01 -12.76 18.64
CA SER A 29 -6.63 -11.88 19.75
C SER A 29 -7.01 -10.44 19.45
N GLU A 30 -7.01 -9.58 20.47
CA GLU A 30 -7.27 -8.14 20.28
C GLU A 30 -6.24 -7.50 19.34
N ASP A 31 -4.98 -7.89 19.47
CA ASP A 31 -3.90 -7.44 18.58
C ASP A 31 -4.07 -7.96 17.15
N GLY A 32 -4.61 -9.17 16.99
CA GLY A 32 -4.96 -9.71 15.68
C GLY A 32 -6.08 -8.93 15.01
N ARG A 33 -7.12 -8.55 15.77
CA ARG A 33 -8.21 -7.71 15.26
C ARG A 33 -7.73 -6.33 14.81
N LYS A 34 -6.88 -5.67 15.62
CA LYS A 34 -6.26 -4.38 15.25
C LYS A 34 -5.38 -4.50 14.01
N ALA A 35 -4.58 -5.57 13.94
CA ALA A 35 -3.77 -5.84 12.77
C ALA A 35 -4.62 -6.07 11.51
N MET A 36 -5.79 -6.67 11.66
CA MET A 36 -6.74 -6.86 10.57
C MET A 36 -7.34 -5.54 10.09
N GLU A 37 -7.77 -4.69 11.01
CA GLU A 37 -8.31 -3.36 10.68
C GLU A 37 -7.30 -2.53 9.90
N GLU A 38 -6.03 -2.51 10.33
CA GLU A 38 -4.96 -1.79 9.64
C GLU A 38 -4.67 -2.33 8.23
N LEU A 39 -4.80 -3.65 8.02
CA LEU A 39 -4.67 -4.27 6.70
C LEU A 39 -5.85 -3.91 5.80
N CYS A 40 -7.06 -3.92 6.34
CA CYS A 40 -8.25 -3.49 5.60
C CYS A 40 -8.10 -2.03 5.18
N GLU A 41 -7.73 -1.14 6.10
CA GLU A 41 -7.52 0.27 5.80
C GLU A 41 -6.41 0.48 4.76
N ALA A 42 -5.34 -0.32 4.80
CA ALA A 42 -4.23 -0.23 3.84
C ALA A 42 -4.62 -0.66 2.42
N TYR A 43 -5.48 -1.67 2.31
CA TYR A 43 -5.68 -2.40 1.06
C TYR A 43 -7.09 -2.31 0.49
N TYR A 44 -8.05 -1.73 1.21
CA TYR A 44 -9.41 -1.55 0.72
C TYR A 44 -9.44 -0.78 -0.60
N GLU A 45 -8.83 0.41 -0.63
CA GLU A 45 -8.81 1.25 -1.83
C GLU A 45 -8.08 0.58 -3.02
N PRO A 46 -6.87 -0.01 -2.86
CA PRO A 46 -6.24 -0.79 -3.92
C PRO A 46 -7.13 -1.90 -4.48
N VAL A 47 -7.78 -2.69 -3.62
CA VAL A 47 -8.68 -3.78 -4.02
C VAL A 47 -9.92 -3.23 -4.72
N HIS A 48 -10.50 -2.15 -4.21
CA HIS A 48 -11.66 -1.51 -4.80
C HIS A 48 -11.35 -0.96 -6.20
N ALA A 49 -10.19 -0.35 -6.43
CA ALA A 49 -9.79 0.08 -7.77
C ALA A 49 -9.54 -1.07 -8.73
N PHE A 50 -8.94 -2.17 -8.27
CA PHE A 50 -8.83 -3.40 -9.06
C PHE A 50 -10.22 -3.86 -9.51
N LEU A 51 -11.16 -3.96 -8.57
CA LEU A 51 -12.51 -4.47 -8.83
C LEU A 51 -13.29 -3.51 -9.73
N ARG A 52 -13.18 -2.20 -9.55
CA ARG A 52 -13.78 -1.20 -10.43
C ARG A 52 -13.26 -1.28 -11.86
N ALA A 53 -11.98 -1.57 -12.05
CA ALA A 53 -11.39 -1.75 -13.38
C ALA A 53 -11.74 -3.13 -13.98
N ALA A 54 -11.88 -4.16 -13.14
CA ALA A 54 -12.14 -5.55 -13.57
C ALA A 54 -13.63 -5.86 -13.79
N LEU A 55 -14.53 -5.10 -13.16
CA LEU A 55 -15.98 -5.23 -13.24
C LEU A 55 -16.52 -4.03 -14.02
N ARG A 56 -17.00 -4.29 -15.24
CA ARG A 56 -17.50 -3.24 -16.15
C ARG A 56 -18.79 -2.57 -15.64
N ASP A 57 -19.49 -3.19 -14.68
CA ASP A 57 -20.61 -2.59 -13.95
C ASP A 57 -20.10 -1.89 -12.68
N GLY A 58 -19.98 -0.56 -12.77
CA GLY A 58 -19.43 0.28 -11.70
C GLY A 58 -20.26 0.31 -10.41
N ASP A 59 -21.53 -0.12 -10.43
CA ASP A 59 -22.44 -0.07 -9.28
C ASP A 59 -22.19 -1.18 -8.25
N ASP A 60 -21.47 -2.27 -8.60
CA ASP A 60 -21.22 -3.40 -7.70
C ASP A 60 -19.78 -3.39 -7.12
N ALA A 61 -18.87 -2.53 -7.60
CA ALA A 61 -17.46 -2.59 -7.17
C ALA A 61 -17.27 -2.48 -5.64
N ARG A 62 -18.11 -1.68 -4.97
CA ARG A 62 -18.09 -1.50 -3.51
C ARG A 62 -18.66 -2.71 -2.77
N GLU A 63 -19.81 -3.24 -3.21
CA GLU A 63 -20.42 -4.44 -2.62
C GLU A 63 -19.52 -5.66 -2.82
N THR A 64 -19.01 -5.84 -4.03
CA THR A 64 -17.99 -6.84 -4.36
C THR A 64 -16.73 -6.69 -3.51
N SER A 65 -16.27 -5.46 -3.23
CA SER A 65 -15.14 -5.23 -2.33
C SER A 65 -15.45 -5.72 -0.91
N HIS A 66 -16.63 -5.39 -0.37
CA HIS A 66 -17.06 -5.92 0.94
C HIS A 66 -17.16 -7.45 0.92
N ALA A 67 -17.73 -8.05 -0.12
CA ALA A 67 -17.82 -9.50 -0.26
C ALA A 67 -16.44 -10.16 -0.33
N PHE A 68 -15.48 -9.55 -1.03
CA PHE A 68 -14.11 -10.02 -1.09
C PHE A 68 -13.45 -9.99 0.29
N PHE A 69 -13.55 -8.88 1.04
CA PHE A 69 -12.99 -8.83 2.39
C PHE A 69 -13.73 -9.77 3.35
N ALA A 70 -15.05 -9.91 3.24
CA ALA A 70 -15.80 -10.87 4.05
C ALA A 70 -15.35 -12.33 3.80
N ASP A 71 -15.03 -12.69 2.56
CA ASP A 71 -14.52 -14.01 2.22
C ASP A 71 -13.02 -14.20 2.56
N LEU A 72 -12.22 -13.14 2.45
CA LEU A 72 -10.82 -13.13 2.86
C LEU A 72 -10.69 -13.34 4.38
N LEU A 73 -11.61 -12.74 5.15
CA LEU A 73 -11.54 -12.57 6.61
C LEU A 73 -12.54 -13.43 7.42
N GLY A 74 -13.65 -13.88 6.84
CA GLY A 74 -14.64 -14.71 7.52
C GLY A 74 -14.10 -16.10 7.84
N GLU A 75 -14.83 -16.96 8.56
CA GLU A 75 -14.33 -18.32 8.86
C GLU A 75 -14.64 -19.33 7.75
N PRO A 76 -13.68 -20.16 7.28
CA PRO A 76 -12.33 -20.41 7.82
C PRO A 76 -11.21 -19.49 7.28
N GLY A 77 -11.52 -18.43 6.54
CA GLY A 77 -10.64 -17.30 6.24
C GLY A 77 -9.48 -17.61 5.30
N ARG A 78 -9.48 -17.03 4.09
CA ARG A 78 -8.37 -17.28 3.15
C ARG A 78 -7.05 -16.69 3.64
N ILE A 79 -7.09 -15.66 4.50
CA ILE A 79 -5.89 -15.03 5.08
C ILE A 79 -5.04 -16.02 5.88
N GLY A 80 -5.65 -17.07 6.47
CA GLY A 80 -4.92 -18.15 7.15
C GLY A 80 -3.89 -18.84 6.23
N ARG A 81 -4.18 -18.91 4.92
CA ARG A 81 -3.31 -19.50 3.89
C ARG A 81 -2.20 -18.56 3.37
N ALA A 82 -2.18 -17.30 3.79
CA ALA A 82 -1.15 -16.36 3.40
C ALA A 82 0.19 -16.81 4.00
N ASP A 83 1.20 -17.05 3.17
CA ASP A 83 2.51 -17.52 3.61
C ASP A 83 3.58 -16.50 3.23
N ARG A 84 4.34 -16.04 4.23
CA ARG A 84 5.40 -15.04 4.05
C ARG A 84 6.54 -15.58 3.19
N GLU A 85 6.79 -16.89 3.21
CA GLU A 85 7.86 -17.53 2.44
C GLU A 85 7.53 -17.59 0.94
N ARG A 86 6.26 -17.37 0.57
CA ARG A 86 5.79 -17.36 -0.82
C ARG A 86 5.88 -15.98 -1.47
N GLY A 87 6.40 -14.98 -0.77
CA GLY A 87 6.74 -13.67 -1.30
C GLY A 87 5.95 -12.51 -0.69
N ARG A 88 5.67 -11.49 -1.50
CA ARG A 88 5.10 -10.21 -1.07
C ARG A 88 3.60 -10.34 -0.78
N PHE A 89 3.13 -9.73 0.32
CA PHE A 89 1.70 -9.70 0.64
C PHE A 89 0.87 -9.03 -0.48
N ARG A 90 1.42 -7.99 -1.12
CA ARG A 90 0.81 -7.34 -2.29
C ARG A 90 0.49 -8.34 -3.40
N SER A 91 1.45 -9.20 -3.75
CA SER A 91 1.30 -10.22 -4.78
C SER A 91 0.28 -11.29 -4.39
N TYR A 92 0.29 -11.73 -3.12
CA TYR A 92 -0.74 -12.62 -2.58
C TYR A 92 -2.14 -12.02 -2.71
N LEU A 93 -2.31 -10.75 -2.29
CA LEU A 93 -3.61 -10.09 -2.30
C LEU A 93 -4.13 -9.87 -3.72
N LEU A 94 -3.25 -9.44 -4.64
CA LEU A 94 -3.59 -9.30 -6.05
C LEU A 94 -4.01 -10.65 -6.67
N GLY A 95 -3.31 -11.73 -6.33
CA GLY A 95 -3.73 -13.09 -6.73
C GLY A 95 -5.08 -13.48 -6.14
N ALA A 96 -5.31 -13.20 -4.85
CA ALA A 96 -6.55 -13.51 -4.16
C ALA A 96 -7.77 -12.80 -4.79
N VAL A 97 -7.65 -11.51 -5.11
CA VAL A 97 -8.75 -10.75 -5.75
C VAL A 97 -9.00 -11.22 -7.19
N LYS A 98 -7.96 -11.57 -7.96
CA LYS A 98 -8.11 -12.19 -9.29
C LYS A 98 -8.89 -13.50 -9.22
N HIS A 99 -8.52 -14.38 -8.29
CA HIS A 99 -9.23 -15.64 -8.07
C HIS A 99 -10.69 -15.43 -7.64
N PHE A 100 -10.94 -14.42 -6.79
CA PHE A 100 -12.29 -14.04 -6.38
C PHE A 100 -13.15 -13.63 -7.58
N VAL A 101 -12.67 -12.71 -8.43
CA VAL A 101 -13.38 -12.27 -9.65
C VAL A 101 -13.62 -13.43 -10.61
N PHE A 102 -12.63 -14.29 -10.81
CA PHE A 102 -12.78 -15.48 -11.67
C PHE A 102 -13.89 -16.40 -11.18
N ASN A 103 -13.95 -16.68 -9.87
CA ASN A 103 -14.97 -17.52 -9.27
C ASN A 103 -16.38 -16.91 -9.39
N GLN A 104 -16.52 -15.59 -9.19
CA GLN A 104 -17.78 -14.87 -9.37
C GLN A 104 -18.31 -15.00 -10.81
N ARG A 105 -17.46 -14.77 -11.82
CA ARG A 105 -17.82 -14.92 -13.23
C ARG A 105 -18.25 -16.36 -13.55
N ARG A 106 -17.54 -17.37 -13.04
CA ARG A 106 -17.90 -18.78 -13.23
C ARG A 106 -19.23 -19.15 -12.55
N ALA A 107 -19.54 -18.59 -11.38
CA ALA A 107 -20.82 -18.79 -10.71
C ALA A 107 -21.97 -18.15 -11.49
N GLY A 108 -21.81 -16.90 -11.94
CA GLY A 108 -22.80 -16.21 -12.79
C GLY A 108 -23.07 -16.93 -14.10
N SER A 109 -22.04 -17.47 -14.76
CA SER A 109 -22.20 -18.29 -15.98
C SER A 109 -22.91 -19.62 -15.73
N ARG A 110 -22.75 -20.24 -14.55
CA ARG A 110 -23.49 -21.46 -14.17
C ARG A 110 -24.98 -21.16 -13.93
N LEU A 111 -25.29 -20.06 -13.25
CA LEU A 111 -26.67 -19.61 -13.03
C LEU A 111 -27.39 -19.29 -14.35
N LYS A 112 -26.70 -18.62 -15.29
CA LYS A 112 -27.23 -18.33 -16.64
C LYS A 112 -27.39 -19.57 -17.53
N ARG A 113 -26.68 -20.66 -17.24
CA ARG A 113 -26.70 -21.94 -18.00
C ARG A 113 -27.51 -23.04 -17.31
N GLY A 114 -28.16 -22.76 -16.18
CA GLY A 114 -29.04 -23.67 -15.45
C GLY A 114 -30.39 -23.97 -16.12
N GLY A 115 -30.52 -23.72 -17.43
CA GLY A 115 -31.63 -24.13 -18.30
C GLY A 115 -31.25 -25.25 -19.27
N GLY A 116 -30.43 -26.23 -18.83
CA GLY A 116 -30.30 -27.54 -19.49
C GLY A 116 -29.44 -27.62 -20.76
N SER A 117 -28.13 -27.43 -20.69
CA SER A 117 -27.20 -27.93 -21.73
C SER A 117 -25.81 -28.25 -21.16
N GLU A 118 -25.19 -29.30 -21.70
CA GLU A 118 -23.94 -29.92 -21.21
C GLU A 118 -22.72 -28.98 -21.24
N PRO A 119 -21.77 -29.15 -20.31
CA PRO A 119 -20.61 -28.27 -20.19
C PRO A 119 -19.53 -28.61 -21.23
N VAL A 120 -19.24 -27.68 -22.13
CA VAL A 120 -17.97 -27.68 -22.87
C VAL A 120 -16.86 -27.26 -21.89
N SER A 121 -15.91 -28.18 -21.65
CA SER A 121 -14.65 -27.89 -20.98
C SER A 121 -13.80 -27.01 -21.89
N ILE A 122 -13.53 -25.77 -21.48
CA ILE A 122 -12.51 -24.92 -22.11
C ILE A 122 -11.31 -24.92 -21.18
N GLU A 123 -10.39 -25.83 -21.50
CA GLU A 123 -9.01 -25.79 -21.07
C GLU A 123 -8.32 -24.64 -21.83
N GLY A 124 -7.66 -23.73 -21.11
CA GLY A 124 -6.79 -22.71 -21.71
C GLY A 124 -7.34 -21.29 -21.69
N THR A 125 -6.84 -20.50 -20.74
CA THR A 125 -6.46 -19.08 -20.94
C THR A 125 -7.50 -18.20 -21.65
N GLU A 126 -8.71 -18.05 -21.10
CA GLU A 126 -9.63 -17.00 -21.57
C GLU A 126 -9.16 -15.63 -21.09
N PHE A 127 -8.34 -15.02 -21.96
CA PHE A 127 -8.27 -13.60 -22.29
C PHE A 127 -8.89 -12.65 -21.26
N LEU A 128 -8.00 -11.93 -20.56
CA LEU A 128 -8.28 -10.54 -20.20
C LEU A 128 -8.72 -9.84 -21.49
N GLU A 129 -10.01 -9.50 -21.57
CA GLU A 129 -10.56 -8.67 -22.65
C GLU A 129 -9.61 -7.48 -22.88
N LEU A 130 -9.34 -7.19 -24.16
CA LEU A 130 -8.41 -6.15 -24.61
C LEU A 130 -8.55 -4.88 -23.74
N PRO A 131 -7.46 -4.40 -23.12
CA PRO A 131 -7.50 -3.16 -22.34
C PRO A 131 -8.01 -2.04 -23.24
N ASP A 132 -9.04 -1.32 -22.79
CA ASP A 132 -9.29 0.01 -23.35
C ASP A 132 -8.02 0.83 -23.10
N ALA A 133 -7.37 1.31 -24.15
CA ALA A 133 -6.10 2.05 -24.05
C ALA A 133 -6.22 3.31 -23.16
N ARG A 134 -7.44 3.77 -22.86
CA ARG A 134 -7.72 4.90 -21.97
C ARG A 134 -7.91 4.53 -20.51
N THR A 135 -8.10 3.25 -20.19
CA THR A 135 -8.36 2.79 -18.82
C THR A 135 -7.17 1.96 -18.33
N PRO A 136 -6.56 2.29 -17.18
CA PRO A 136 -5.47 1.48 -16.64
C PRO A 136 -5.96 0.04 -16.43
N SER A 137 -5.08 -0.93 -16.68
CA SER A 137 -5.41 -2.33 -16.38
C SER A 137 -5.74 -2.49 -14.89
N PRO A 138 -6.55 -3.47 -14.48
CA PRO A 138 -6.87 -3.70 -13.07
C PRO A 138 -5.62 -3.83 -12.19
N ASP A 139 -4.59 -4.49 -12.70
CA ASP A 139 -3.28 -4.62 -12.03
C ASP A 139 -2.61 -3.26 -11.85
N ALA A 140 -2.59 -2.42 -12.89
CA ALA A 140 -2.01 -1.08 -12.82
C ALA A 140 -2.79 -0.15 -11.87
N ALA A 141 -4.12 -0.25 -11.85
CA ALA A 141 -4.96 0.51 -10.93
C ALA A 141 -4.71 0.13 -9.47
N PHE A 142 -4.59 -1.17 -9.19
CA PHE A 142 -4.22 -1.69 -7.88
C PHE A 142 -2.83 -1.20 -7.46
N ASP A 143 -1.83 -1.32 -8.33
CA ASP A 143 -0.45 -0.94 -8.04
C ASP A 143 -0.30 0.56 -7.79
N LEU A 144 -1.01 1.40 -8.56
CA LEU A 144 -1.00 2.85 -8.37
C LEU A 144 -1.58 3.26 -7.01
N LEU A 145 -2.74 2.72 -6.63
CA LEU A 145 -3.31 3.03 -5.32
C LEU A 145 -2.49 2.46 -4.18
N TRP A 146 -1.94 1.25 -4.33
CA TRP A 146 -1.01 0.70 -3.35
C TRP A 146 0.19 1.63 -3.13
N ALA A 147 0.84 2.06 -4.20
CA ALA A 147 2.02 2.93 -4.13
C ALA A 147 1.68 4.28 -3.48
N ARG A 148 0.51 4.85 -3.80
CA ARG A 148 0.01 6.08 -3.16
C ARG A 148 -0.24 5.89 -1.66
N THR A 149 -0.87 4.79 -1.25
CA THR A 149 -1.11 4.49 0.17
C THR A 149 0.19 4.30 0.93
N VAL A 150 1.18 3.58 0.37
CA VAL A 150 2.50 3.42 0.98
C VAL A 150 3.19 4.79 1.13
N MET A 151 3.17 5.61 0.08
CA MET A 151 3.78 6.94 0.09
C MET A 151 3.12 7.87 1.14
N ALA A 152 1.79 7.88 1.20
CA ALA A 152 1.04 8.69 2.17
C ALA A 152 1.38 8.30 3.62
N ARG A 153 1.45 7.00 3.92
CA ARG A 153 1.87 6.52 5.25
C ARG A 153 3.32 6.89 5.57
N GLY A 154 4.23 6.76 4.61
CA GLY A 154 5.62 7.18 4.77
C GLY A 154 5.76 8.70 5.03
N LEU A 155 4.94 9.52 4.37
CA LEU A 155 4.87 10.97 4.62
C LEU A 155 4.32 11.30 6.01
N GLU A 156 3.29 10.58 6.47
CA GLU A 156 2.69 10.80 7.79
C GLU A 156 3.63 10.38 8.93
N ALA A 157 4.35 9.26 8.76
CA ALA A 157 5.40 8.84 9.68
C ALA A 157 6.49 9.92 9.78
N LEU A 158 6.94 10.45 8.64
CA LEU A 158 7.93 11.53 8.59
C LEU A 158 7.41 12.81 9.24
N ARG A 159 6.14 13.18 9.00
CA ARG A 159 5.48 14.32 9.63
C ARG A 159 5.51 14.18 11.15
N THR A 160 5.13 13.01 11.66
CA THR A 160 5.09 12.71 13.10
C THR A 160 6.48 12.85 13.74
N GLU A 161 7.52 12.28 13.12
CA GLU A 161 8.91 12.41 13.59
C GLU A 161 9.34 13.88 13.70
N TRP A 162 9.10 14.67 12.65
CA TRP A 162 9.54 16.06 12.59
C TRP A 162 8.73 17.00 13.49
N MET A 163 7.45 16.70 13.70
CA MET A 163 6.63 17.40 14.68
C MET A 163 7.16 17.18 16.10
N ALA A 164 7.57 15.95 16.44
CA ALA A 164 8.16 15.63 17.73
C ALA A 164 9.52 16.35 17.96
N GLU A 165 10.29 16.60 16.90
CA GLU A 165 11.53 17.39 16.95
C GLU A 165 11.29 18.92 16.98
N GLY A 166 10.03 19.37 16.98
CA GLY A 166 9.69 20.80 16.93
C GLY A 166 9.93 21.46 15.57
N ARG A 167 10.08 20.66 14.50
CA ARG A 167 10.41 21.12 13.14
C ARG A 167 9.20 21.09 12.18
N GLY A 168 7.98 21.10 12.72
CA GLY A 168 6.72 21.05 11.97
C GLY A 168 6.58 22.14 10.91
N ALA A 169 6.89 23.39 11.26
CA ALA A 169 6.79 24.52 10.33
C ALA A 169 7.72 24.36 9.10
N PHE A 170 8.92 23.78 9.29
CA PHE A 170 9.79 23.44 8.17
C PHE A 170 9.21 22.29 7.34
N PHE A 171 8.66 21.27 7.98
CA PHE A 171 8.05 20.14 7.29
C PHE A 171 6.91 20.62 6.37
N ASP A 172 5.98 21.43 6.88
CA ASP A 172 4.87 21.95 6.08
C ASP A 172 5.36 22.82 4.90
N ALA A 173 6.40 23.64 5.11
CA ALA A 173 7.04 24.42 4.05
C ALA A 173 7.76 23.55 3.00
N ALA A 174 8.40 22.46 3.42
CA ALA A 174 9.16 21.56 2.56
C ALA A 174 8.29 20.48 1.90
N ALA A 175 7.11 20.19 2.43
CA ALA A 175 6.20 19.16 1.91
C ALA A 175 5.77 19.45 0.45
N GLY A 176 5.50 20.71 0.11
CA GLY A 176 5.23 21.12 -1.28
C GLY A 176 6.42 20.92 -2.23
N VAL A 177 7.65 20.99 -1.71
CA VAL A 177 8.88 20.72 -2.48
C VAL A 177 9.09 19.21 -2.67
N LEU A 178 8.59 18.39 -1.75
CA LEU A 178 8.61 16.92 -1.87
C LEU A 178 7.60 16.42 -2.92
N SER A 179 6.42 17.02 -2.98
CA SER A 179 5.36 16.68 -3.95
C SER A 179 5.61 17.24 -5.35
N GLY A 180 6.70 18.00 -5.55
CA GLY A 180 7.04 18.62 -6.84
C GLY A 180 6.14 19.80 -7.22
N GLN A 181 5.35 20.31 -6.29
CA GLN A 181 4.37 21.37 -6.51
C GLN A 181 4.95 22.79 -6.39
N VAL A 182 6.24 22.91 -6.09
CA VAL A 182 6.92 24.18 -5.81
C VAL A 182 8.03 24.42 -6.84
N GLU A 183 7.88 25.49 -7.61
CA GLU A 183 8.88 25.92 -8.59
C GLU A 183 10.17 26.40 -7.92
N HIS A 184 11.29 26.40 -8.66
CA HIS A 184 12.61 26.77 -8.12
C HIS A 184 12.64 28.20 -7.53
N GLY A 185 11.85 29.13 -8.08
CA GLY A 185 11.71 30.49 -7.56
C GLY A 185 10.99 30.59 -6.21
N GLU A 186 10.10 29.64 -5.92
CA GLU A 186 9.35 29.58 -4.66
C GLU A 186 10.17 28.93 -3.53
N GLN A 187 11.12 28.07 -3.87
CA GLN A 187 12.06 27.47 -2.91
C GLN A 187 12.91 28.53 -2.20
N MET A 188 13.26 29.63 -2.86
CA MET A 188 13.99 30.74 -2.23
C MET A 188 13.13 31.50 -1.20
N LYS A 189 11.83 31.69 -1.48
CA LYS A 189 10.90 32.31 -0.54
C LYS A 189 10.65 31.41 0.67
N LEU A 190 10.54 30.09 0.46
CA LEU A 190 10.41 29.09 1.52
C LEU A 190 11.67 28.99 2.38
N ALA A 191 12.85 29.09 1.79
CA ALA A 191 14.11 29.14 2.55
C ALA A 191 14.13 30.35 3.49
N ALA A 192 13.73 31.53 2.99
CA ALA A 192 13.65 32.75 3.79
C ALA A 192 12.60 32.66 4.91
N SER A 193 11.42 32.07 4.64
CA SER A 193 10.40 31.87 5.69
C SER A 193 10.84 30.88 6.78
N CYS A 194 11.75 29.96 6.45
CA CYS A 194 12.37 29.05 7.40
C CYS A 194 13.63 29.65 8.08
N GLN A 195 13.98 30.91 7.82
CA GLN A 195 15.21 31.56 8.30
C GLN A 195 16.50 30.83 7.87
N MET A 196 16.49 30.21 6.68
CA MET A 196 17.62 29.45 6.13
C MET A 196 18.17 30.12 4.87
N SER A 197 19.47 29.90 4.59
CA SER A 197 20.00 30.19 3.26
C SER A 197 19.46 29.20 2.22
N PRO A 198 19.40 29.57 0.92
CA PRO A 198 18.93 28.68 -0.14
C PRO A 198 19.70 27.35 -0.20
N ASP A 199 21.01 27.39 0.03
CA ASP A 199 21.84 26.17 0.04
C ASP A 199 21.58 25.30 1.28
N ALA A 200 21.41 25.91 2.45
CA ALA A 200 21.05 25.18 3.67
C ALA A 200 19.65 24.53 3.54
N PHE A 201 18.70 25.23 2.92
CA PHE A 201 17.36 24.70 2.63
C PHE A 201 17.44 23.51 1.67
N ARG A 202 18.21 23.60 0.58
CA ARG A 202 18.41 22.50 -0.38
C ARG A 202 18.99 21.25 0.30
N VAL A 203 19.98 21.44 1.17
CA VAL A 203 20.56 20.34 1.96
C VAL A 203 19.52 19.74 2.91
N ALA A 204 18.70 20.56 3.57
CA ALA A 204 17.65 20.09 4.45
C ALA A 204 16.55 19.31 3.70
N VAL A 205 16.13 19.77 2.52
CA VAL A 205 15.19 19.04 1.64
C VAL A 205 15.79 17.71 1.16
N SER A 206 17.09 17.68 0.83
CA SER A 206 17.77 16.42 0.47
C SER A 206 17.76 15.42 1.62
N ARG A 207 18.03 15.86 2.85
CA ARG A 207 17.92 15.03 4.06
C ARG A 207 16.49 14.56 4.30
N LEU A 208 15.50 15.44 4.09
CA LEU A 208 14.08 15.11 4.20
C LEU A 208 13.66 14.03 3.20
N ARG A 209 14.09 14.13 1.93
CA ARG A 209 13.87 13.08 0.91
C ARG A 209 14.51 11.75 1.28
N LYS A 210 15.74 11.79 1.82
CA LYS A 210 16.41 10.59 2.30
C LYS A 210 15.62 9.94 3.44
N ARG A 211 15.17 10.73 4.42
CA ARG A 211 14.38 10.23 5.54
C ARG A 211 13.02 9.70 5.10
N LEU A 212 12.34 10.38 4.18
CA LEU A 212 11.10 9.87 3.57
C LEU A 212 11.31 8.49 2.93
N ARG A 213 12.41 8.31 2.19
CA ARG A 213 12.75 7.01 1.61
C ARG A 213 12.96 5.94 2.68
N GLU A 214 13.52 6.28 3.84
CA GLU A 214 13.67 5.37 4.98
C GLU A 214 12.30 5.01 5.61
N CYS A 215 11.40 5.98 5.79
CA CYS A 215 10.04 5.74 6.29
C CYS A 215 9.24 4.85 5.31
N VAL A 216 9.29 5.16 4.01
CA VAL A 216 8.67 4.33 2.95
C VAL A 216 9.29 2.93 2.92
N LYS A 217 10.61 2.83 3.05
CA LYS A 217 11.29 1.54 3.17
C LYS A 217 10.81 0.79 4.40
N ALA A 218 10.59 1.45 5.54
CA ALA A 218 10.05 0.79 6.73
C ALA A 218 8.65 0.18 6.47
N GLU A 219 7.76 0.94 5.83
CA GLU A 219 6.41 0.50 5.42
C GLU A 219 6.43 -0.74 4.50
N VAL A 220 7.37 -0.78 3.57
CA VAL A 220 7.57 -1.90 2.61
C VAL A 220 8.30 -3.07 3.25
N SER A 221 9.32 -2.78 4.06
CA SER A 221 10.29 -3.75 4.55
C SER A 221 9.69 -4.80 5.45
N GLY A 222 8.60 -4.49 6.15
CA GLY A 222 7.65 -5.51 6.62
C GLY A 222 8.34 -6.70 7.30
N THR A 223 8.41 -7.80 6.57
CA THR A 223 9.27 -8.95 6.89
C THR A 223 9.87 -9.55 5.61
N LEU A 224 10.21 -8.71 4.63
CA LEU A 224 11.09 -9.15 3.57
C LEU A 224 12.48 -9.28 4.22
N GLU A 225 12.81 -10.50 4.67
CA GLU A 225 14.11 -10.79 5.26
C GLU A 225 15.24 -10.55 4.25
N ASP A 226 14.92 -10.64 2.95
CA ASP A 226 15.82 -10.36 1.85
C ASP A 226 15.82 -8.86 1.47
N PRO A 227 16.95 -8.16 1.65
CA PRO A 227 17.13 -6.79 1.19
C PRO A 227 16.88 -6.60 -0.32
N ALA A 228 17.11 -7.64 -1.15
CA ALA A 228 16.86 -7.58 -2.58
C ALA A 228 15.37 -7.46 -2.89
N MET A 229 14.52 -8.21 -2.18
CA MET A 229 13.06 -8.12 -2.34
C MET A 229 12.53 -6.75 -1.90
N VAL A 230 13.10 -6.16 -0.83
CA VAL A 230 12.74 -4.80 -0.41
C VAL A 230 13.11 -3.78 -1.49
N GLN A 231 14.29 -3.92 -2.06
CA GLN A 231 14.78 -3.03 -3.11
C GLN A 231 13.89 -3.11 -4.36
N GLU A 232 13.48 -4.31 -4.78
CA GLU A 232 12.56 -4.52 -5.90
C GLU A 232 11.18 -3.88 -5.66
N GLU A 233 10.61 -4.00 -4.44
CA GLU A 233 9.35 -3.33 -4.10
C GLU A 233 9.49 -1.80 -4.10
N MET A 234 10.61 -1.27 -3.62
CA MET A 234 10.88 0.17 -3.65
C MET A 234 11.00 0.67 -5.09
N GLU A 235 11.68 -0.07 -5.97
CA GLU A 235 11.79 0.25 -7.39
C GLU A 235 10.44 0.22 -8.09
N THR A 236 9.62 -0.80 -7.81
CA THR A 236 8.26 -0.89 -8.33
C THR A 236 7.41 0.28 -7.86
N LEU A 237 7.46 0.63 -6.57
CA LEU A 237 6.74 1.76 -5.99
C LEU A 237 7.10 3.07 -6.68
N PHE A 238 8.39 3.36 -6.87
CA PHE A 238 8.82 4.60 -7.51
C PHE A 238 8.54 4.60 -9.02
N ALA A 239 8.63 3.46 -9.70
CA ALA A 239 8.30 3.35 -11.11
C ALA A 239 6.81 3.63 -11.36
N VAL A 240 5.93 3.08 -10.53
CA VAL A 240 4.48 3.31 -10.61
C VAL A 240 4.11 4.76 -10.32
N LEU A 241 4.78 5.42 -9.37
CA LEU A 241 4.55 6.83 -9.06
C LEU A 241 5.16 7.79 -10.09
N GLY A 242 6.26 7.41 -10.75
CA GLY A 242 6.95 8.24 -11.74
C GLY A 242 6.43 8.09 -13.18
N GLY A 243 5.64 7.05 -13.45
CA GLY A 243 5.03 6.80 -14.77
C GLY A 243 3.62 7.39 -14.95
N SER A 244 3.17 8.25 -14.03
CA SER A 244 1.84 8.87 -14.04
C SER A 244 1.87 10.35 -14.40
#